data_AF-A0A162ZCK0-F1
#
_entry.id   AF-A0A162ZCK0-F1
#
_cell.length_a   1.000
_cell.length_b   1.000
_cell.length_c   1.000
_cell.angle_alpha   90.00
_cell.angle_beta   90.00
_cell.angle_gamma   90.00
#
_symmetry.space_group_name_H-M   'P 1'
#
loop_
_entity.id
_entity.type
_entity.pdbx_description
1 polymer ?
#
loop_
_entity_poly.entity_id
_entity_poly.type
_entity_poly.pdbx_seq_one_letter_code
_entity_poly.pdbx_strand_id
1 'polypeptide(L)'
;MSQLIIGLAISNVFCLVAACLIAYQVIRHPKKIRVFIAIFSIFTIPGSIVNTLAYLKVTTDQWNSFVYLFSTMLMLTMHCWMVADIGRHTHIHGFNWWSPLMTVGNITLFTATMGIICQIAVLFARNESFPLRPVFMVCLTLSIISSFSTFVYTFTPLLYWKENRVTESHSRTTAVGTWYMSIQGSWYIFYGILYVWFFACNDNEMFSTMLLFDYNMRFILCFMHTWSPPEYIISLFTVRFFTLSSPRHHCFVDSENTLSGEESQNNYLKPKTNNLQENPRDSDGCYAKDQSFKDNQI
;
A
#
# COMPACT_ATOMS: atom_id res chain seq x y z
N MET A 1 24.20 23.49 18.55
CA MET A 1 23.23 23.18 19.63
C MET A 1 21.91 23.93 19.43
N SER A 2 21.84 25.26 19.57
CA SER A 2 20.58 26.03 19.54
C SER A 2 19.68 25.80 18.31
N GLN A 3 20.27 25.71 17.11
CA GLN A 3 19.50 25.45 15.87
C GLN A 3 18.80 24.08 15.87
N LEU A 4 19.41 23.03 16.44
CA LEU A 4 18.79 21.70 16.47
C LEU A 4 17.65 21.63 17.48
N ILE A 5 17.75 22.35 18.60
CA ILE A 5 16.65 22.50 19.57
C ILE A 5 15.44 23.16 18.91
N ILE A 6 15.67 24.22 18.12
CA ILE A 6 14.61 24.87 17.33
C ILE A 6 14.02 23.89 16.30
N GLY A 7 14.84 23.11 15.59
CA GLY A 7 14.38 22.07 14.66
C GLY A 7 13.53 20.98 15.32
N LEU A 8 13.94 20.49 16.48
CA LEU A 8 13.19 19.52 17.29
C LEU A 8 11.84 20.09 17.75
N ALA A 9 11.82 21.35 18.21
CA ALA A 9 10.59 22.03 18.61
C ALA A 9 9.62 22.22 17.43
N ILE A 10 10.12 22.69 16.28
CA ILE A 10 9.32 22.83 15.05
C ILE A 10 8.76 21.48 14.61
N SER A 11 9.56 20.41 14.68
CA SER A 11 9.10 19.06 14.35
C SER A 11 8.02 18.57 15.30
N ASN A 12 8.14 18.75 16.62
CA ASN A 12 7.07 18.37 17.55
C ASN A 12 5.75 19.11 17.26
N VAL A 13 5.83 20.40 16.93
CA VAL A 13 4.65 21.19 16.51
C VAL A 13 4.08 20.64 15.21
N PHE A 14 4.91 20.33 14.22
CA PHE A 14 4.48 19.69 12.97
C PHE A 14 3.81 18.34 13.21
N CYS A 15 4.42 17.45 13.99
CA CYS A 15 3.88 16.14 14.37
C CYS A 15 2.51 16.26 15.05
N LEU A 16 2.36 17.23 15.97
CA LEU A 16 1.09 17.50 16.66
C LEU A 16 0.02 18.01 15.68
N VAL A 17 0.34 19.01 14.85
CA VAL A 17 -0.60 19.56 13.85
C VAL A 17 -1.00 18.48 12.84
N ALA A 18 -0.05 17.68 12.35
CA ALA A 18 -0.32 16.56 11.46
C ALA A 18 -1.26 15.53 12.10
N ALA A 19 -1.02 15.15 13.36
CA ALA A 19 -1.91 14.25 14.10
C ALA A 19 -3.33 14.81 14.28
N CYS A 20 -3.46 16.11 14.61
CA CYS A 20 -4.76 16.78 14.73
C CYS A 20 -5.52 16.79 13.39
N LEU A 21 -4.84 17.06 12.27
CA LEU A 21 -5.46 17.05 10.94
C LEU A 21 -5.84 15.62 10.50
N ILE A 22 -5.01 14.62 10.82
CA ILE A 22 -5.32 13.20 10.61
C ILE A 22 -6.58 12.83 11.39
N ALA A 23 -6.61 13.11 12.70
CA ALA A 23 -7.74 12.82 13.57
C ALA A 23 -9.04 13.50 13.10
N TYR A 24 -8.98 14.77 12.71
CA TYR A 24 -10.12 15.49 12.11
C TYR A 24 -10.65 14.79 10.85
N GLN A 25 -9.76 14.39 9.94
CA GLN A 25 -10.13 13.71 8.70
C GLN A 25 -10.70 12.30 8.94
N VAL A 26 -10.28 11.62 10.01
CA VAL A 26 -10.85 10.33 10.46
C VAL A 26 -12.25 10.51 11.05
N ILE A 27 -12.45 11.52 11.90
CA ILE A 27 -13.77 11.84 12.48
C ILE A 27 -14.77 12.18 11.37
N ARG A 28 -14.36 12.97 10.37
CA ARG A 28 -15.21 13.37 9.25
C ARG A 28 -15.54 12.18 8.31
N HIS A 29 -14.60 11.25 8.15
CA HIS A 29 -14.70 10.14 7.20
C HIS A 29 -14.09 8.85 7.80
N PRO A 30 -14.80 8.16 8.71
CA PRO A 30 -14.27 7.03 9.46
C PRO A 30 -14.16 5.77 8.59
N LYS A 31 -12.99 5.59 7.97
CA LYS A 31 -12.60 4.36 7.28
C LYS A 31 -11.59 3.59 8.12
N LYS A 32 -11.64 2.25 8.10
CA LYS A 32 -10.76 1.37 8.89
C LYS A 32 -9.30 1.80 8.79
N ILE A 33 -8.75 1.88 7.57
CA ILE A 33 -7.37 2.28 7.29
C ILE A 33 -7.01 3.63 7.96
N ARG A 34 -7.90 4.63 7.87
CA ARG A 34 -7.70 5.94 8.50
C ARG A 34 -7.67 5.85 10.02
N VAL A 35 -8.54 5.05 10.64
CA VAL A 35 -8.52 4.80 12.10
C VAL A 35 -7.19 4.19 12.53
N PHE A 36 -6.63 3.23 11.78
CA PHE A 36 -5.31 2.67 12.08
C PHE A 36 -4.18 3.69 11.94
N ILE A 37 -4.21 4.54 10.90
CA ILE A 37 -3.25 5.65 10.74
C ILE A 37 -3.36 6.65 11.90
N ALA A 38 -4.57 6.98 12.36
CA ALA A 38 -4.78 7.86 13.50
C ALA A 38 -4.22 7.27 14.80
N ILE A 39 -4.53 6.00 15.10
CA ILE A 39 -3.97 5.28 16.25
C ILE A 39 -2.44 5.29 16.20
N PHE A 40 -1.85 4.96 15.06
CA PHE A 40 -0.41 4.97 14.89
C PHE A 40 0.20 6.38 15.07
N SER A 41 -0.45 7.42 14.55
CA SER A 41 0.00 8.81 14.72
C SER A 41 0.02 9.22 16.21
N ILE A 42 -1.00 8.84 16.97
CA ILE A 42 -1.08 9.09 18.42
C ILE A 42 0.06 8.39 19.17
N PHE A 43 0.37 7.13 18.85
CA PHE A 43 1.50 6.41 19.44
C PHE A 43 2.88 6.94 19.00
N THR A 44 2.95 7.73 17.92
CA THR A 44 4.21 8.28 17.40
C THR A 44 4.56 9.65 18.01
N ILE A 45 3.56 10.43 18.48
CA ILE A 45 3.80 11.72 19.17
C ILE A 45 4.73 11.56 20.39
N PRO A 46 4.51 10.61 21.33
CA PRO A 46 5.42 10.39 22.45
C PRO A 46 6.87 10.13 22.04
N GLY A 47 7.10 9.45 20.92
CA GLY A 47 8.45 9.21 20.39
C GLY A 47 9.17 10.50 19.98
N SER A 48 8.47 11.40 19.27
CA SER A 48 9.01 12.72 18.89
C SER A 48 9.36 13.57 20.12
N ILE A 49 8.48 13.55 21.13
CA ILE A 49 8.69 14.27 22.40
C ILE A 49 9.87 13.68 23.18
N VAL A 50 9.91 12.36 23.37
CA VAL A 50 11.00 11.68 24.11
C VAL A 50 12.35 11.87 23.41
N ASN A 51 12.40 11.87 22.08
CA ASN A 51 13.62 12.20 21.33
C ASN A 51 14.13 13.61 21.62
N THR A 52 13.21 14.57 21.77
CA THR A 52 13.55 15.96 22.14
C THR A 52 14.03 16.05 23.59
N LEU A 53 13.37 15.34 24.51
CA LEU A 53 13.78 15.29 25.93
C LEU A 53 15.13 14.60 26.13
N ALA A 54 15.43 13.55 25.36
CA ALA A 54 16.72 12.89 25.34
C ALA A 54 17.83 13.80 24.80
N TYR A 55 17.60 14.51 23.69
CA TYR A 55 18.55 15.51 23.19
C TYR A 55 18.83 16.63 24.20
N LEU A 56 17.82 17.06 24.95
CA LEU A 56 17.95 18.02 26.06
C LEU A 56 18.51 17.42 27.35
N LYS A 57 18.88 16.12 27.36
CA LYS A 57 19.39 15.36 28.53
C LYS A 57 18.44 15.35 29.74
N VAL A 58 17.14 15.55 29.50
CA VAL A 58 16.06 15.44 30.49
C VAL A 58 15.63 13.98 30.69
N THR A 59 15.88 13.13 29.69
CA THR A 59 15.55 11.70 29.69
C THR A 59 16.76 10.91 29.17
N THR A 60 16.92 9.65 29.59
CA THR A 60 18.04 8.82 29.11
C THR A 60 17.83 8.35 27.67
N ASP A 61 18.92 8.22 26.90
CA ASP A 61 18.87 7.73 25.51
C ASP A 61 18.29 6.30 25.41
N GLN A 62 18.41 5.52 26.48
CA GLN A 62 17.77 4.20 26.63
C GLN A 62 16.23 4.28 26.45
N TRP A 63 15.57 5.27 27.06
CA TRP A 63 14.13 5.47 26.87
C TRP A 63 13.78 5.95 25.47
N ASN A 64 14.63 6.78 24.84
CA ASN A 64 14.47 7.21 23.45
C ASN A 64 14.53 6.00 22.49
N SER A 65 15.56 5.17 22.66
CA SER A 65 15.75 3.90 21.95
C SER A 65 14.57 2.95 22.17
N PHE A 66 14.07 2.79 23.40
CA PHE A 66 12.89 1.97 23.69
C PHE A 66 11.63 2.46 22.97
N VAL A 67 11.27 3.74 23.11
CA VAL A 67 10.05 4.29 22.50
C VAL A 67 10.13 4.24 20.97
N TYR A 68 11.32 4.48 20.40
CA TYR A 68 11.56 4.31 18.97
C TYR A 68 11.37 2.85 18.51
N LEU A 69 11.99 1.88 19.18
CA LEU A 69 11.86 0.46 18.84
C LEU A 69 10.40 -0.01 18.96
N PHE A 70 9.70 0.39 20.02
CA PHE A 70 8.28 0.08 20.23
C PHE A 70 7.38 0.71 19.16
N SER A 71 7.55 2.01 18.87
CA SER A 71 6.83 2.70 17.78
C SER A 71 7.08 2.03 16.42
N THR A 72 8.32 1.60 16.16
CA THR A 72 8.70 0.89 14.93
C THR A 72 8.04 -0.49 14.84
N MET A 73 7.99 -1.26 15.92
CA MET A 73 7.27 -2.54 15.97
C MET A 73 5.78 -2.37 15.65
N LEU A 74 5.13 -1.34 16.23
CA LEU A 74 3.74 -1.00 15.92
C LEU A 74 3.58 -0.60 14.45
N MET A 75 4.46 0.26 13.92
CA MET A 75 4.45 0.70 12.53
C MET A 75 4.50 -0.48 11.55
N LEU A 76 5.43 -1.41 11.76
CA LEU A 76 5.63 -2.57 10.89
C LEU A 76 4.41 -3.50 10.88
N THR A 77 3.87 -3.78 12.06
CA THR A 77 2.68 -4.63 12.24
C THR A 77 1.47 -3.99 11.56
N MET A 78 1.22 -2.71 11.82
CA MET A 78 0.13 -1.95 11.20
C MET A 78 0.28 -1.85 9.68
N HIS A 79 1.50 -1.66 9.18
CA HIS A 79 1.75 -1.51 7.75
C HIS A 79 1.49 -2.82 6.99
N CYS A 80 2.03 -3.94 7.47
CA CYS A 80 1.79 -5.24 6.83
C CYS A 80 0.31 -5.63 6.87
N TRP A 81 -0.39 -5.31 7.98
CA TRP A 81 -1.82 -5.55 8.10
C TRP A 81 -2.64 -4.67 7.15
N MET A 82 -2.31 -3.38 7.01
CA MET A 82 -2.93 -2.46 6.06
C MET A 82 -2.74 -2.91 4.60
N VAL A 83 -1.53 -3.32 4.22
CA VAL A 83 -1.25 -3.82 2.86
C VAL A 83 -2.00 -5.14 2.61
N ALA A 84 -2.05 -6.05 3.58
CA ALA A 84 -2.81 -7.29 3.46
C ALA A 84 -4.34 -7.07 3.39
N ASP A 85 -4.89 -6.06 4.06
CA ASP A 85 -6.31 -5.69 3.96
C ASP A 85 -6.64 -5.14 2.56
N ILE A 86 -5.79 -4.26 2.01
CA ILE A 86 -5.88 -3.81 0.61
C ILE A 86 -5.79 -5.03 -0.34
N GLY A 87 -4.87 -5.95 -0.09
CA GLY A 87 -4.70 -7.19 -0.84
C GLY A 87 -5.94 -8.09 -0.84
N ARG A 88 -6.62 -8.22 0.31
CA ARG A 88 -7.90 -8.95 0.39
C ARG A 88 -8.96 -8.35 -0.53
N HIS A 89 -8.95 -7.04 -0.73
CA HIS A 89 -9.91 -6.33 -1.58
C HIS A 89 -9.51 -6.26 -3.07
N THR A 90 -8.24 -6.48 -3.45
CA THR A 90 -7.78 -6.48 -4.85
C THR A 90 -7.78 -7.85 -5.53
N HIS A 91 -7.75 -8.96 -4.78
CA HIS A 91 -7.76 -10.32 -5.33
C HIS A 91 -9.19 -10.83 -5.60
N ILE A 92 -9.66 -10.71 -6.86
CA ILE A 92 -10.99 -11.17 -7.30
C ILE A 92 -11.19 -12.69 -7.11
N HIS A 93 -10.13 -13.50 -7.18
CA HIS A 93 -10.19 -14.96 -6.98
C HIS A 93 -9.93 -15.40 -5.52
N GLY A 94 -9.96 -14.46 -4.57
CA GLY A 94 -9.71 -14.73 -3.17
C GLY A 94 -8.23 -14.61 -2.80
N PHE A 95 -7.99 -14.16 -1.57
CA PHE A 95 -6.66 -13.84 -1.07
C PHE A 95 -5.99 -15.05 -0.41
N ASN A 96 -4.90 -15.53 -1.01
CA ASN A 96 -4.19 -16.72 -0.54
C ASN A 96 -2.98 -16.35 0.34
N TRP A 97 -3.17 -16.43 1.66
CA TRP A 97 -2.13 -16.23 2.66
C TRP A 97 -0.91 -17.15 2.51
N TRP A 98 -1.07 -18.30 1.82
CA TRP A 98 -0.01 -19.28 1.58
C TRP A 98 0.74 -19.07 0.25
N SER A 99 0.47 -17.98 -0.47
CA SER A 99 1.30 -17.62 -1.63
C SER A 99 2.77 -17.44 -1.21
N PRO A 100 3.77 -17.94 -1.96
CA PRO A 100 5.17 -17.85 -1.58
C PRO A 100 5.64 -16.43 -1.20
N LEU A 101 5.17 -15.41 -1.93
CA LEU A 101 5.47 -14.00 -1.63
C LEU A 101 4.88 -13.55 -0.29
N MET A 102 3.65 -13.93 0.03
CA MET A 102 3.02 -13.62 1.30
C MET A 102 3.66 -14.39 2.47
N THR A 103 4.02 -15.66 2.25
CA THR A 103 4.74 -16.48 3.24
C THR A 103 6.12 -15.88 3.55
N VAL A 104 6.89 -15.47 2.54
CA VAL A 104 8.17 -14.74 2.74
C VAL A 104 7.93 -13.42 3.47
N GLY A 105 6.88 -12.67 3.08
CA GLY A 105 6.47 -11.43 3.74
C GLY A 105 6.22 -11.60 5.24
N ASN A 106 5.43 -12.61 5.61
CA ASN A 106 5.07 -12.89 7.00
C ASN A 106 6.25 -13.45 7.82
N ILE A 107 7.08 -14.33 7.25
CA ILE A 107 8.28 -14.85 7.94
C ILE A 107 9.25 -13.71 8.25
N THR A 108 9.55 -12.87 7.25
CA THR A 108 10.48 -11.74 7.43
C THR A 108 9.92 -10.67 8.37
N LEU A 109 8.59 -10.44 8.39
CA LEU A 109 7.94 -9.62 9.42
C LEU A 109 8.13 -10.19 10.83
N PHE A 110 7.85 -11.48 11.00
CA PHE A 110 7.98 -12.16 12.29
C PHE A 110 9.42 -12.11 12.80
N THR A 111 10.40 -12.39 11.95
CA THR A 111 11.83 -12.29 12.31
C THR A 111 12.24 -10.86 12.66
N ALA A 112 11.76 -9.84 11.93
CA ALA A 112 12.04 -8.45 12.26
C ALA A 112 11.43 -8.03 13.62
N THR A 113 10.17 -8.38 13.87
CA THR A 113 9.48 -8.12 15.14
C THR A 113 10.16 -8.81 16.31
N MET A 114 10.53 -10.10 16.17
CA MET A 114 11.30 -10.82 17.18
C MET A 114 12.68 -10.19 17.41
N GLY A 115 13.36 -9.74 16.36
CA GLY A 115 14.63 -9.02 16.47
C GLY A 115 14.53 -7.67 17.18
N ILE A 116 13.41 -6.96 17.04
CA ILE A 116 13.11 -5.74 17.81
C ILE A 116 12.84 -6.08 19.29
N ILE A 117 12.05 -7.11 19.57
CA ILE A 117 11.79 -7.57 20.95
C ILE A 117 13.10 -7.98 21.65
N CYS A 118 13.98 -8.73 20.97
CA CYS A 118 15.30 -9.09 21.47
C CYS A 118 16.17 -7.85 21.74
N GLN A 119 16.15 -6.82 20.86
CA GLN A 119 16.87 -5.57 21.12
C GLN A 119 16.34 -4.82 22.34
N ILE A 120 15.02 -4.74 22.52
CA ILE A 120 14.42 -4.15 23.73
C ILE A 120 14.86 -4.91 24.99
N ALA A 121 14.85 -6.25 24.96
CA ALA A 121 15.30 -7.08 26.07
C ALA A 121 16.78 -6.87 26.41
N VAL A 122 17.67 -6.82 25.40
CA VAL A 122 19.10 -6.56 25.59
C VAL A 122 19.36 -5.15 26.13
N LEU A 123 18.66 -4.14 25.60
CA LEU A 123 18.77 -2.74 26.00
C LEU A 123 18.47 -2.53 27.50
N PHE A 124 17.48 -3.23 28.05
CA PHE A 124 17.21 -3.23 29.49
C PHE A 124 18.14 -4.16 30.27
N ALA A 125 18.46 -5.37 29.77
CA ALA A 125 19.28 -6.34 30.49
C ALA A 125 20.75 -5.94 30.64
N ARG A 126 21.29 -5.15 29.69
CA ARG A 126 22.68 -4.65 29.70
C ARG A 126 22.80 -3.17 30.03
N ASN A 127 21.67 -2.47 30.20
CA ASN A 127 21.60 -1.04 30.41
C ASN A 127 22.31 -0.22 29.29
N GLU A 128 22.20 -0.69 28.04
CA GLU A 128 22.80 -0.06 26.86
C GLU A 128 21.96 1.16 26.41
N SER A 129 22.61 2.28 26.09
CA SER A 129 21.92 3.53 25.69
C SER A 129 21.29 3.49 24.29
N PHE A 130 21.81 2.64 23.41
CA PHE A 130 21.46 2.60 21.98
C PHE A 130 21.22 1.15 21.54
N PRO A 131 20.37 0.91 20.52
CA PRO A 131 20.19 -0.41 19.94
C PRO A 131 21.49 -0.94 19.32
N LEU A 132 21.68 -2.25 19.36
CA LEU A 132 22.78 -2.93 18.68
C LEU A 132 22.68 -2.75 17.16
N ARG A 133 23.43 -1.78 16.62
CA ARG A 133 23.48 -1.40 15.20
C ARG A 133 23.39 -2.56 14.18
N PRO A 134 24.18 -3.66 14.29
CA PRO A 134 24.06 -4.77 13.32
C PRO A 134 22.70 -5.48 13.41
N VAL A 135 22.14 -5.67 14.61
CA VAL A 135 20.82 -6.29 14.80
C VAL A 135 19.73 -5.36 14.27
N PHE A 136 19.85 -4.04 14.53
CA PHE A 136 18.97 -3.03 13.98
C PHE A 136 18.94 -3.05 12.43
N MET A 137 20.11 -3.09 11.78
CA MET A 137 20.21 -3.16 10.30
C MET A 137 19.60 -4.45 9.72
N VAL A 138 19.78 -5.60 10.38
CA VAL A 138 19.14 -6.86 9.97
C VAL A 138 17.62 -6.76 10.11
N CYS A 139 17.10 -6.23 11.22
CA CYS A 139 15.66 -6.02 11.41
C CYS A 139 15.07 -5.07 10.36
N LEU A 140 15.79 -3.99 10.03
CA LEU A 140 15.40 -3.03 9.00
C LEU A 140 15.32 -3.69 7.61
N THR A 141 16.36 -4.45 7.25
CA THR A 141 16.42 -5.13 5.95
C THR A 141 15.29 -6.15 5.81
N LEU A 142 15.05 -6.95 6.85
CA LEU A 142 13.92 -7.90 6.91
C LEU A 142 12.57 -7.19 6.83
N SER A 143 12.42 -6.03 7.46
CA SER A 143 11.20 -5.21 7.40
C SER A 143 10.92 -4.67 5.99
N ILE A 144 11.97 -4.27 5.26
CA ILE A 144 11.86 -3.81 3.87
C ILE A 144 11.50 -4.99 2.95
N ILE A 145 12.17 -6.14 3.09
CA ILE A 145 11.85 -7.37 2.33
C ILE A 145 10.42 -7.82 2.61
N SER A 146 10.00 -7.79 3.87
CA SER A 146 8.64 -8.13 4.30
C SER A 146 7.59 -7.26 3.63
N SER A 147 7.78 -5.95 3.75
CA SER A 147 6.88 -4.95 3.17
C SER A 147 6.84 -5.10 1.66
N PHE A 148 7.99 -5.21 0.99
CA PHE A 148 8.08 -5.39 -0.46
C PHE A 148 7.40 -6.68 -0.94
N SER A 149 7.57 -7.80 -0.23
CA SER A 149 6.97 -9.10 -0.62
C SER A 149 5.44 -9.08 -0.47
N THR A 150 4.95 -8.57 0.66
CA THR A 150 3.51 -8.38 0.94
C THR A 150 2.89 -7.38 -0.05
N PHE A 151 3.63 -6.33 -0.38
CA PHE A 151 3.26 -5.31 -1.36
C PHE A 151 3.16 -5.89 -2.76
N VAL A 152 4.23 -6.52 -3.28
CA VAL A 152 4.22 -7.14 -4.62
C VAL A 152 3.05 -8.13 -4.72
N TYR A 153 2.86 -9.03 -3.75
CA TYR A 153 1.73 -9.97 -3.75
C TYR A 153 0.35 -9.29 -3.82
N THR A 154 0.16 -8.21 -3.06
CA THR A 154 -1.07 -7.42 -3.02
C THR A 154 -1.37 -6.74 -4.36
N PHE A 155 -0.33 -6.28 -5.06
CA PHE A 155 -0.45 -5.57 -6.33
C PHE A 155 -0.22 -6.46 -7.57
N THR A 156 0.13 -7.74 -7.42
CA THR A 156 0.26 -8.71 -8.53
C THR A 156 -0.97 -8.74 -9.45
N PRO A 157 -2.24 -8.78 -8.95
CA PRO A 157 -3.40 -8.73 -9.84
C PRO A 157 -3.46 -7.43 -10.65
N LEU A 158 -3.07 -6.31 -10.07
CA LEU A 158 -3.11 -5.01 -10.74
C LEU A 158 -2.00 -4.88 -11.80
N LEU A 159 -0.86 -5.56 -11.61
CA LEU A 159 0.26 -5.60 -12.55
C LEU A 159 0.04 -6.61 -13.70
N TYR A 160 -0.39 -7.84 -13.38
CA TYR A 160 -0.52 -8.93 -14.34
C TYR A 160 -1.81 -8.83 -15.17
N TRP A 161 -2.91 -8.36 -14.57
CA TRP A 161 -4.24 -8.42 -15.19
C TRP A 161 -4.54 -7.25 -16.13
N LYS A 162 -3.52 -6.77 -16.85
CA LYS A 162 -3.63 -5.68 -17.84
C LYS A 162 -4.66 -6.02 -18.93
N GLU A 163 -4.81 -7.28 -19.30
CA GLU A 163 -5.65 -7.73 -20.42
C GLU A 163 -7.14 -7.82 -20.07
N ASN A 164 -7.53 -8.03 -18.80
CA ASN A 164 -8.94 -8.17 -18.41
C ASN A 164 -9.52 -6.89 -17.75
N ARG A 165 -8.97 -5.71 -18.04
CA ARG A 165 -9.53 -4.42 -17.57
C ARG A 165 -10.73 -3.98 -18.42
N VAL A 166 -11.76 -4.84 -18.46
CA VAL A 166 -12.94 -4.69 -19.33
C VAL A 166 -13.83 -3.49 -18.96
N THR A 167 -13.71 -2.94 -17.75
CA THR A 167 -14.53 -1.81 -17.29
C THR A 167 -13.69 -0.67 -16.69
N GLU A 168 -14.21 0.56 -16.82
CA GLU A 168 -13.61 1.78 -16.27
C GLU A 168 -13.39 1.68 -14.75
N SER A 169 -14.34 1.07 -14.01
CA SER A 169 -14.23 0.83 -12.57
C SER A 169 -12.97 0.05 -12.19
N HIS A 170 -12.63 -1.01 -12.94
CA HIS A 170 -11.39 -1.79 -12.70
C HIS A 170 -10.14 -0.96 -13.02
N SER A 171 -10.19 -0.12 -14.06
CA SER A 171 -9.11 0.80 -14.41
C SER A 171 -8.90 1.88 -13.33
N ARG A 172 -9.98 2.39 -12.71
CA ARG A 172 -9.93 3.36 -11.60
C ARG A 172 -9.35 2.75 -10.33
N THR A 173 -9.76 1.53 -9.96
CA THR A 173 -9.17 0.79 -8.83
C THR A 173 -7.67 0.53 -9.06
N THR A 174 -7.28 0.22 -10.30
CA THR A 174 -5.86 0.06 -10.67
C THR A 174 -5.08 1.36 -10.54
N ALA A 175 -5.64 2.48 -11.01
CA ALA A 175 -5.05 3.82 -10.87
C ALA A 175 -4.82 4.21 -9.41
N VAL A 176 -5.82 3.97 -8.53
CA VAL A 176 -5.69 4.20 -7.08
C VAL A 176 -4.59 3.31 -6.49
N GLY A 177 -4.54 2.03 -6.86
CA GLY A 177 -3.49 1.12 -6.43
C GLY A 177 -2.08 1.55 -6.87
N THR A 178 -1.92 1.98 -8.13
CA THR A 178 -0.65 2.51 -8.66
C THR A 178 -0.22 3.80 -7.95
N TRP A 179 -1.15 4.68 -7.56
CA TRP A 179 -0.82 5.86 -6.78
C TRP A 179 -0.25 5.51 -5.39
N TYR A 180 -0.91 4.62 -4.65
CA TYR A 180 -0.40 4.13 -3.37
C TYR A 180 0.94 3.40 -3.52
N MET A 181 1.14 2.66 -4.63
CA MET A 181 2.44 2.08 -4.99
C MET A 181 3.54 3.11 -5.14
N SER A 182 3.28 4.18 -5.90
CA SER A 182 4.28 5.23 -6.14
C SER A 182 4.67 5.94 -4.85
N ILE A 183 3.70 6.31 -4.01
CA ILE A 183 3.96 6.89 -2.69
C ILE A 183 4.82 5.95 -1.85
N GLN A 184 4.36 4.71 -1.65
CA GLN A 184 5.00 3.79 -0.72
C GLN A 184 6.42 3.41 -1.17
N GLY A 185 6.63 3.19 -2.47
CA GLY A 185 7.94 2.94 -3.06
C GLY A 185 8.92 4.11 -2.90
N SER A 186 8.47 5.35 -3.16
CA SER A 186 9.28 6.55 -2.93
C SER A 186 9.71 6.69 -1.47
N TRP A 187 8.81 6.44 -0.51
CA TRP A 187 9.15 6.51 0.91
C TRP A 187 10.16 5.44 1.34
N TYR A 188 10.07 4.20 0.84
CA TYR A 188 11.11 3.20 1.13
C TYR A 188 12.50 3.59 0.63
N ILE A 189 12.58 4.28 -0.50
CA ILE A 189 13.85 4.83 -1.00
C ILE A 189 14.37 5.92 -0.04
N PHE A 190 13.53 6.85 0.40
CA PHE A 190 13.93 7.89 1.37
C PHE A 190 14.36 7.31 2.73
N TYR A 191 13.62 6.34 3.27
CA TYR A 191 14.02 5.62 4.49
C TYR A 191 15.37 4.90 4.28
N GLY A 192 15.52 4.15 3.18
CA GLY A 192 16.78 3.46 2.86
C GLY A 192 17.97 4.42 2.80
N ILE A 193 17.82 5.57 2.16
CA ILE A 193 18.85 6.63 2.12
C ILE A 193 19.16 7.17 3.52
N LEU A 194 18.15 7.47 4.34
CA LEU A 194 18.35 7.96 5.72
C LEU A 194 19.15 6.96 6.57
N TYR A 195 18.79 5.67 6.53
CA TYR A 195 19.45 4.65 7.33
C TYR A 195 20.86 4.32 6.83
N VAL A 196 21.09 4.32 5.51
CA VAL A 196 22.45 4.19 4.94
C VAL A 196 23.31 5.39 5.31
N TRP A 197 22.77 6.61 5.27
CA TRP A 197 23.47 7.82 5.72
C TRP A 197 23.86 7.74 7.20
N PHE A 198 22.91 7.41 8.08
CA PHE A 198 23.18 7.26 9.52
C PHE A 198 24.27 6.21 9.79
N PHE A 199 24.23 5.07 9.09
CA PHE A 199 25.25 4.03 9.22
C PHE A 199 26.62 4.49 8.72
N ALA A 200 26.67 5.20 7.58
CA ALA A 200 27.91 5.73 7.00
C ALA A 200 28.59 6.79 7.88
N CYS A 201 27.81 7.60 8.61
CA CYS A 201 28.37 8.56 9.58
C CYS A 201 29.00 7.89 10.80
N ASN A 202 28.66 6.64 11.12
CA ASN A 202 29.19 5.84 12.25
C ASN A 202 29.02 6.48 13.65
N ASP A 203 28.30 7.59 13.79
CA ASP A 203 28.20 8.40 15.00
C ASP A 203 26.90 8.13 15.77
N ASN A 204 27.00 7.86 17.08
CA ASN A 204 25.83 7.68 17.96
C ASN A 204 25.15 9.01 18.28
N GLU A 205 25.87 10.14 18.29
CA GLU A 205 25.28 11.46 18.56
C GLU A 205 24.30 11.88 17.44
N MET A 206 24.50 11.37 16.23
CA MET A 206 23.57 11.54 15.10
C MET A 206 22.26 10.76 15.23
N PHE A 207 22.11 9.87 16.22
CA PHE A 207 20.91 9.05 16.39
C PHE A 207 19.66 9.91 16.62
N SER A 208 19.73 10.92 17.50
CA SER A 208 18.59 11.82 17.76
C SER A 208 18.22 12.66 16.52
N THR A 209 19.18 12.97 15.66
CA THR A 209 18.99 13.65 14.37
C THR A 209 18.36 12.72 13.34
N MET A 210 18.80 11.46 13.26
CA MET A 210 18.17 10.44 12.41
C MET A 210 16.71 10.21 12.84
N LEU A 211 16.45 10.06 14.14
CA LEU A 211 15.10 9.92 14.69
C LEU A 211 14.22 11.13 14.39
N LEU A 212 14.76 12.34 14.45
CA LEU A 212 14.05 13.56 14.04
C LEU A 212 13.57 13.47 12.58
N PHE A 213 14.44 13.09 11.64
CA PHE A 213 14.01 12.90 10.25
C PHE A 213 13.01 11.76 10.10
N ASP A 214 13.24 10.63 10.78
CA ASP A 214 12.38 9.45 10.72
C ASP A 214 10.95 9.74 11.22
N TYR A 215 10.79 10.43 12.35
CA TYR A 215 9.47 10.85 12.86
C TYR A 215 8.76 11.81 11.89
N ASN A 216 9.46 12.81 11.32
CA ASN A 216 8.84 13.69 10.31
C ASN A 216 8.39 12.89 9.08
N MET A 217 9.20 11.97 8.57
CA MET A 217 8.82 11.11 7.44
C MET A 217 7.63 10.20 7.77
N ARG A 218 7.54 9.66 9.00
CA ARG A 218 6.35 8.92 9.47
C ARG A 218 5.10 9.79 9.42
N PHE A 219 5.15 11.02 9.93
CA PHE A 219 3.99 11.91 9.93
C PHE A 219 3.60 12.37 8.52
N ILE A 220 4.55 12.65 7.63
CA ILE A 220 4.25 12.98 6.22
C ILE A 220 3.62 11.76 5.52
N LEU A 221 4.15 10.55 5.73
CA LEU A 221 3.56 9.32 5.18
C LEU A 221 2.12 9.09 5.68
N CYS A 222 1.89 9.25 6.99
CA CYS A 222 0.55 9.15 7.59
C CYS A 222 -0.40 10.21 7.03
N PHE A 223 0.08 11.44 6.84
CA PHE A 223 -0.66 12.52 6.19
C PHE A 223 -1.02 12.10 4.75
N MET A 224 -0.06 11.71 3.91
CA MET A 224 -0.32 11.31 2.52
C MET A 224 -1.33 10.15 2.38
N HIS A 225 -1.34 9.18 3.31
CA HIS A 225 -2.31 8.08 3.30
C HIS A 225 -3.70 8.44 3.85
N THR A 226 -3.84 9.55 4.59
CA THR A 226 -5.12 9.95 5.20
C THR A 226 -6.03 10.72 4.22
N TRP A 227 -5.45 11.42 3.25
CA TRP A 227 -6.19 12.11 2.19
C TRP A 227 -6.43 11.16 1.02
N SER A 228 -7.56 11.36 0.34
CA SER A 228 -7.85 10.64 -0.91
C SER A 228 -6.87 11.10 -2.01
N PRO A 229 -6.50 10.22 -2.95
CA PRO A 229 -5.63 10.58 -4.06
C PRO A 229 -6.23 11.70 -4.93
N PRO A 230 -5.43 12.62 -5.49
CA PRO A 230 -5.95 13.70 -6.33
C PRO A 230 -6.70 13.14 -7.55
N GLU A 231 -7.97 13.50 -7.73
CA GLU A 231 -8.82 12.92 -8.78
C GLU A 231 -8.27 13.14 -10.18
N TYR A 232 -7.58 14.26 -10.45
CA TYR A 232 -6.90 14.51 -11.72
C TYR A 232 -5.82 13.45 -12.04
N ILE A 233 -5.06 13.00 -11.05
CA ILE A 233 -4.02 11.98 -11.22
C ILE A 233 -4.67 10.62 -11.45
N ILE A 234 -5.72 10.31 -10.69
CA ILE A 234 -6.47 9.06 -10.84
C ILE A 234 -7.18 8.99 -12.20
N SER A 235 -7.81 10.06 -12.67
CA SER A 235 -8.45 10.08 -14.00
C SER A 235 -7.43 9.96 -15.13
N LEU A 236 -6.27 10.64 -15.04
CA LEU A 236 -5.19 10.50 -16.01
C LEU A 236 -4.64 9.08 -16.08
N PHE A 237 -4.42 8.42 -14.94
CA PHE A 237 -4.04 7.00 -14.90
C PHE A 237 -5.16 6.09 -15.41
N THR A 238 -6.42 6.35 -15.05
CA THR A 238 -7.59 5.56 -15.48
C THR A 238 -7.73 5.59 -17.01
N VAL A 239 -7.67 6.78 -17.63
CA VAL A 239 -7.74 6.94 -19.09
C VAL A 239 -6.58 6.22 -19.79
N ARG A 240 -5.35 6.35 -19.27
CA ARG A 240 -4.18 5.62 -19.82
C ARG A 240 -4.33 4.12 -19.68
N PHE A 241 -4.76 3.62 -18.53
CA PHE A 241 -4.94 2.18 -18.31
C PHE A 241 -6.08 1.61 -19.14
N PHE A 242 -7.18 2.33 -19.34
CA PHE A 242 -8.29 1.92 -20.20
C PHE A 242 -7.87 1.90 -21.68
N THR A 243 -7.20 2.94 -22.18
CA THR A 243 -6.72 2.99 -23.57
C THR A 243 -5.58 2.01 -23.88
N LEU A 244 -4.81 1.57 -22.87
CA LEU A 244 -3.79 0.52 -22.98
C LEU A 244 -4.35 -0.91 -22.90
N SER A 245 -5.60 -1.07 -22.47
CA SER A 245 -6.29 -2.37 -22.31
C SER A 245 -7.38 -2.58 -23.36
N SER A 246 -7.88 -1.52 -24.00
CA SER A 246 -8.75 -1.65 -25.17
C SER A 246 -7.96 -2.24 -26.33
N PRO A 247 -8.35 -3.41 -26.88
CA PRO A 247 -7.81 -3.86 -28.14
C PRO A 247 -8.16 -2.81 -29.18
N ARG A 248 -7.15 -2.30 -29.91
CA ARG A 248 -7.46 -1.66 -31.18
C ARG A 248 -8.07 -2.72 -32.07
N HIS A 249 -9.40 -2.72 -32.17
CA HIS A 249 -10.04 -3.14 -33.40
C HIS A 249 -9.51 -2.20 -34.49
N HIS A 250 -8.39 -2.60 -35.09
CA HIS A 250 -8.17 -2.31 -36.50
C HIS A 250 -9.31 -3.00 -37.24
N CYS A 251 -10.43 -2.29 -37.38
CA CYS A 251 -11.33 -2.51 -38.49
C CYS A 251 -10.55 -2.13 -39.74
N PHE A 252 -9.69 -3.05 -40.20
CA PHE A 252 -9.47 -3.21 -41.62
C PHE A 252 -10.84 -3.64 -42.17
N VAL A 253 -11.59 -2.65 -42.65
CA VAL A 253 -12.68 -2.91 -43.57
C VAL A 253 -11.99 -3.27 -44.87
N ASP A 254 -11.71 -4.56 -45.05
CA ASP A 254 -11.30 -5.09 -46.34
C ASP A 254 -12.51 -4.98 -47.27
N SER A 255 -12.58 -3.83 -47.95
CA SER A 255 -13.52 -3.58 -49.04
C SER A 255 -13.06 -4.30 -50.30
N GLU A 256 -13.01 -5.63 -50.26
CA GLU A 256 -12.90 -6.45 -51.47
C GLU A 256 -14.28 -6.61 -52.11
N ASN A 257 -14.53 -5.75 -53.10
CA ASN A 257 -15.54 -6.00 -54.11
C ASN A 257 -15.20 -7.29 -54.88
N THR A 258 -16.00 -8.35 -54.75
CA THR A 258 -16.09 -9.37 -55.81
C THR A 258 -17.53 -9.78 -56.06
N LEU A 259 -18.01 -9.51 -57.28
CA LEU A 259 -19.28 -10.03 -57.80
C LEU A 259 -19.14 -11.49 -58.27
N SER A 260 -20.05 -12.36 -57.82
CA SER A 260 -20.59 -13.54 -58.53
C SER A 260 -21.61 -14.23 -57.61
N GLY A 261 -22.80 -14.70 -58.02
CA GLY A 261 -23.37 -14.88 -59.36
C GLY A 261 -23.96 -16.30 -59.49
N GLU A 262 -25.29 -16.40 -59.59
CA GLU A 262 -26.10 -17.59 -60.02
C GLU A 262 -26.03 -18.86 -59.11
N GLU A 263 -27.11 -19.30 -58.47
CA GLU A 263 -28.27 -20.08 -58.98
C GLU A 263 -28.00 -21.55 -59.42
N SER A 264 -28.46 -22.52 -58.63
CA SER A 264 -29.17 -23.72 -59.15
C SER A 264 -29.84 -24.60 -58.08
N GLN A 265 -30.77 -25.44 -58.53
CA GLN A 265 -31.81 -26.13 -57.73
C GLN A 265 -31.55 -27.63 -57.43
N ASN A 266 -32.45 -28.18 -56.59
CA ASN A 266 -33.03 -29.55 -56.60
C ASN A 266 -32.53 -30.65 -55.64
N ASN A 267 -33.26 -30.73 -54.51
CA ASN A 267 -34.12 -31.87 -54.11
C ASN A 267 -33.63 -33.33 -54.25
N TYR A 268 -33.58 -34.05 -53.12
CA TYR A 268 -34.18 -35.39 -52.99
C TYR A 268 -34.80 -35.65 -51.59
N LEU A 269 -35.99 -36.25 -51.60
CA LEU A 269 -36.79 -36.77 -50.47
C LEU A 269 -36.17 -38.07 -49.87
N LYS A 270 -36.46 -38.62 -48.67
CA LYS A 270 -37.24 -38.27 -47.43
C LYS A 270 -36.90 -39.35 -46.33
N PRO A 271 -37.70 -39.67 -45.29
CA PRO A 271 -37.43 -39.39 -43.87
C PRO A 271 -37.12 -40.61 -42.95
N LYS A 272 -36.79 -40.34 -41.68
CA LYS A 272 -37.47 -40.93 -40.51
C LYS A 272 -37.21 -40.16 -39.19
N THR A 273 -38.29 -39.65 -38.59
CA THR A 273 -38.65 -39.69 -37.15
C THR A 273 -37.56 -40.06 -36.12
N ASN A 274 -37.39 -39.38 -34.96
CA ASN A 274 -38.46 -38.89 -34.07
C ASN A 274 -37.96 -37.91 -32.95
N ASN A 275 -38.92 -37.14 -32.41
CA ASN A 275 -39.03 -36.62 -31.02
C ASN A 275 -38.32 -35.30 -30.56
N LEU A 276 -39.19 -34.36 -30.10
CA LEU A 276 -38.98 -33.16 -29.25
C LEU A 276 -38.13 -32.01 -29.87
N GLN A 277 -38.63 -30.79 -30.18
CA GLN A 277 -39.60 -29.87 -29.51
C GLN A 277 -39.27 -29.65 -28.01
N GLU A 278 -39.09 -28.45 -27.47
CA GLU A 278 -39.17 -27.04 -27.95
C GLU A 278 -38.55 -26.11 -26.85
N ASN A 279 -38.35 -24.79 -26.91
CA ASN A 279 -38.60 -23.70 -27.88
C ASN A 279 -37.58 -22.56 -27.58
N PRO A 280 -36.82 -21.98 -28.54
CA PRO A 280 -35.95 -20.82 -28.29
C PRO A 280 -36.73 -19.50 -28.40
N ARG A 281 -36.53 -18.57 -27.46
CA ARG A 281 -36.95 -17.17 -27.63
C ARG A 281 -35.91 -16.18 -27.12
N ASP A 282 -35.55 -15.27 -28.01
CA ASP A 282 -34.93 -14.00 -27.70
C ASP A 282 -35.82 -13.17 -26.76
N SER A 283 -35.21 -12.33 -25.92
CA SER A 283 -35.41 -10.86 -26.02
C SER A 283 -34.55 -10.10 -25.01
N ASP A 284 -34.23 -8.86 -25.39
CA ASP A 284 -33.45 -7.88 -24.64
C ASP A 284 -33.89 -7.65 -23.19
N GLY A 285 -32.90 -7.39 -22.32
CA GLY A 285 -33.10 -7.13 -20.89
C GLY A 285 -32.00 -6.26 -20.30
N CYS A 286 -31.75 -5.08 -20.90
CA CYS A 286 -30.78 -4.12 -20.39
C CYS A 286 -31.30 -3.43 -19.11
N TYR A 287 -30.37 -3.02 -18.23
CA TYR A 287 -30.60 -2.28 -16.97
C TYR A 287 -31.46 -2.95 -15.87
N ALA A 288 -30.81 -3.37 -14.77
CA ALA A 288 -30.81 -2.60 -13.51
C ALA A 288 -30.40 -3.46 -12.29
N LYS A 289 -29.19 -3.25 -11.77
CA LYS A 289 -28.91 -3.30 -10.31
C LYS A 289 -27.63 -2.55 -9.93
N ASP A 290 -27.53 -1.33 -10.42
CA ASP A 290 -26.45 -0.39 -10.07
C ASP A 290 -26.75 0.33 -8.74
N GLN A 291 -26.80 -0.44 -7.65
CA GLN A 291 -27.09 0.05 -6.30
C GLN A 291 -26.53 -0.92 -5.24
N SER A 292 -25.19 -0.90 -5.08
CA SER A 292 -24.47 -1.56 -3.98
C SER A 292 -23.02 -1.03 -3.84
N PHE A 293 -22.40 -0.60 -4.95
CA PHE A 293 -20.97 -0.29 -5.00
C PHE A 293 -20.56 1.14 -4.59
N LYS A 294 -21.39 1.87 -3.82
CA LYS A 294 -21.10 3.25 -3.39
C LYS A 294 -20.52 3.41 -1.98
N ASP A 295 -20.69 2.44 -1.08
CA ASP A 295 -20.33 2.62 0.34
C ASP A 295 -18.97 2.01 0.77
N ASN A 296 -18.22 1.39 -0.15
CA ASN A 296 -16.91 0.79 0.15
C ASN A 296 -15.84 1.11 -0.91
N GLN A 297 -15.72 2.38 -1.32
CA GLN A 297 -14.53 2.85 -2.07
C GLN A 297 -13.51 3.51 -1.13
N ILE A 298 -12.23 3.30 -1.43
CA ILE A 298 -11.00 3.57 -0.63
C ILE A 298 -10.91 5.00 -0.10
#